data_AF-V4QRK2-F1
#
_entry.id   AF-V4QRK2-F1
#
_cell.length_a   1.000
_cell.length_b   1.000
_cell.length_c   1.000
_cell.angle_alpha   90.00
_cell.angle_beta   90.00
_cell.angle_gamma   90.00
#
_symmetry.space_group_name_H-M   'P 1'
#
loop_
_entity.id
_entity.type
_entity.pdbx_description
1 polymer ?
#
loop_
_entity_poly.entity_id
_entity_poly.type
_entity_poly.pdbx_seq_one_letter_code
_entity_poly.pdbx_strand_id
1 'polypeptide(L)' 'MANDIRPLSDLVAQGWEILNYSATDYGGAAVQRFLLRRQKVHRVLSVRPKLMGKGYVVTEMDI' A
#
# COMPACT_ATOMS: atom_id res chain seq x y z
N MET A 1 19.31 -12.23 -1.24
CA MET A 1 19.02 -10.79 -1.36
C MET A 1 17.58 -10.58 -0.94
N ALA A 2 17.30 -9.77 0.08
CA ALA A 2 15.91 -9.43 0.40
C ALA A 2 15.35 -8.67 -0.81
N ASN A 3 14.26 -9.17 -1.40
CA ASN A 3 13.51 -8.37 -2.36
C ASN A 3 12.98 -7.16 -1.58
N ASP A 4 13.66 -6.02 -1.72
CA ASP A 4 13.22 -4.71 -1.25
C ASP A 4 12.00 -4.30 -2.09
N ILE A 5 10.85 -4.95 -1.86
CA ILE A 5 9.60 -4.56 -2.48
C ILE A 5 9.20 -3.22 -1.87
N ARG A 6 9.21 -2.16 -2.68
CA ARG A 6 8.87 -0.77 -2.28
C ARG A 6 7.61 -0.33 -3.04
N PRO A 7 6.46 -0.96 -2.78
CA PRO A 7 5.27 -0.85 -3.64
C PRO A 7 4.76 0.58 -3.76
N LEU A 8 4.83 1.36 -2.67
CA LEU A 8 4.44 2.77 -2.69
C LEU A 8 5.41 3.61 -3.52
N SER A 9 6.73 3.38 -3.38
CA SER A 9 7.75 4.09 -4.17
C SER A 9 7.61 3.78 -5.66
N ASP A 10 7.32 2.53 -6.01
CA ASP A 10 7.11 2.10 -7.39
C ASP A 10 5.88 2.78 -8.01
N LEU A 11 4.78 2.90 -7.26
CA LEU A 11 3.58 3.60 -7.73
C LEU A 11 3.81 5.11 -7.87
N VAL A 12 4.49 5.74 -6.91
CA VAL A 12 4.85 7.17 -7.00
C VAL A 12 5.75 7.42 -8.20
N ALA A 13 6.73 6.55 -8.47
CA ALA A 13 7.59 6.65 -9.65
C ALA A 13 6.82 6.51 -10.98
N GLN A 14 5.70 5.79 -10.97
CA GLN A 14 4.78 5.66 -12.12
C GLN A 14 3.79 6.83 -12.27
N GLY A 15 3.94 7.89 -11.46
CA GLY A 15 3.13 9.09 -11.51
C GLY A 15 1.80 8.99 -10.76
N TRP A 16 1.67 8.08 -9.80
CA TRP A 16 0.55 8.09 -8.86
C TRP A 16 0.79 9.12 -7.75
N GLU A 17 -0.22 9.95 -7.49
CA GLU A 17 -0.22 10.94 -6.42
C GLU A 17 -0.90 10.36 -5.18
N ILE A 18 -0.31 10.58 -4.00
CA ILE A 18 -0.93 10.17 -2.72
C ILE A 18 -1.96 11.23 -2.32
N LEU A 19 -3.24 10.87 -2.32
CA LEU A 19 -4.32 11.76 -1.89
C LEU A 19 -4.64 11.64 -0.41
N ASN A 20 -4.53 10.43 0.14
CA ASN A 20 -4.87 10.17 1.54
C ASN A 20 -4.07 8.98 2.08
N TYR A 21 -3.90 8.97 3.40
CA TYR A 21 -3.32 7.87 4.15
C TYR A 21 -4.17 7.62 5.39
N SER A 22 -4.48 6.35 5.63
CA SER A 22 -5.06 5.90 6.90
C SER A 22 -4.34 4.65 7.41
N ALA A 23 -4.31 4.51 8.73
CA ALA A 23 -3.85 3.32 9.40
C ALA A 23 -4.93 2.85 10.37
N THR A 24 -5.20 1.56 10.36
CA THR A 24 -6.11 0.93 11.32
C THR A 24 -5.38 -0.19 12.02
N ASP A 25 -5.31 -0.13 13.35
CA ASP A 25 -4.76 -1.24 14.14
C ASP A 25 -5.84 -2.29 14.38
N TYR A 26 -5.52 -3.53 14.03
CA TYR A 26 -6.32 -4.71 14.36
C TYR A 26 -5.49 -5.63 15.25
N GLY A 27 -5.58 -5.43 16.57
CA GLY A 27 -4.96 -6.32 17.55
C GLY A 27 -3.43 -6.39 17.46
N GLY A 28 -2.77 -5.27 17.18
CA GLY A 28 -1.31 -5.17 17.04
C GLY A 28 -0.79 -5.34 15.61
N ALA A 29 -1.69 -5.60 14.65
CA ALA A 29 -1.38 -5.64 13.23
C ALA A 29 -1.97 -4.41 12.52
N ALA A 30 -1.15 -3.37 12.37
CA ALA A 30 -1.55 -2.17 11.64
C ALA A 30 -1.73 -2.45 10.14
N VAL A 31 -2.91 -2.17 9.62
CA VAL A 31 -3.21 -2.14 8.19
C VAL A 31 -3.11 -0.69 7.72
N GLN A 32 -2.18 -0.43 6.82
CA GLN A 32 -1.96 0.87 6.19
C GLN A 32 -2.70 0.91 4.86
N ARG A 33 -3.35 2.04 4.54
CA ARG A 33 -4.05 2.25 3.27
C ARG A 33 -3.70 3.61 2.70
N PHE A 34 -3.37 3.63 1.42
CA PHE A 34 -3.10 4.85 0.65
C PHE A 34 -4.14 4.97 -0.45
N LEU A 35 -4.81 6.11 -0.52
CA LEU A 35 -5.61 6.49 -1.68
C LEU A 35 -4.68 7.19 -2.66
N LEU A 36 -4.59 6.66 -3.87
CA LEU A 36 -3.75 7.14 -4.94
C LEU A 36 -4.61 7.65 -6.09
N ARG A 37 -4.08 8.61 -6.85
CA ARG A 37 -4.71 9.11 -8.08
C ARG A 37 -3.71 9.21 -9.21
N ARG A 38 -4.14 8.85 -10.42
CA ARG A 38 -3.41 9.13 -11.67
C ARG A 38 -4.40 9.34 -12.81
N GLN A 39 -4.33 10.48 -13.50
CA GLN A 39 -5.14 10.77 -14.70
C GLN A 39 -6.64 10.43 -14.55
N LYS A 40 -7.27 10.87 -13.44
CA LYS A 40 -8.68 10.62 -13.06
C LYS A 40 -9.03 9.20 -12.59
N VAL A 41 -8.08 8.27 -12.57
CA VAL A 41 -8.23 6.94 -11.96
C VAL A 41 -7.80 6.99 -10.50
N HIS A 42 -8.52 6.30 -9.62
CA HIS A 42 -8.14 6.13 -8.23
C HIS A 42 -7.73 4.69 -7.95
N ARG A 43 -6.80 4.52 -7.00
CA ARG A 43 -6.33 3.21 -6.55
C ARG A 43 -6.15 3.23 -5.05
N VAL A 44 -6.58 2.16 -4.39
CA VAL A 44 -6.26 1.92 -2.98
C VAL A 44 -5.12 0.93 -2.90
N LEU A 45 -4.00 1.35 -2.33
CA LEU A 45 -2.90 0.47 -1.95
C LEU A 45 -3.07 0.14 -0.46
N SER A 46 -3.29 -1.13 -0.12
CA SER A 46 -3.28 -1.59 1.26
C SER A 46 -2.04 -2.41 1.56
N VAL A 47 -1.40 -2.11 2.69
CA VAL A 47 -0.20 -2.78 3.19
C VAL A 47 -0.46 -3.27 4.60
N ARG A 48 -0.28 -4.56 4.84
CA ARG A 48 -0.42 -5.17 6.17
C ARG A 48 0.68 -6.17 6.45
N PRO A 49 1.07 -6.41 7.71
CA PRO A 49 1.96 -7.51 8.06
C PRO A 49 1.40 -8.85 7.58
N LYS A 50 2.28 -9.78 7.19
CA LYS A 50 1.89 -11.18 6.99
C LYS A 50 1.51 -11.80 8.34
N LEU A 51 0.49 -12.65 8.32
CA LEU A 51 0.08 -13.42 9.51
C LEU A 51 1.10 -14.52 9.84
N MET A 52 1.83 -15.02 8.84
CA MET A 52 2.92 -15.98 9.00
C MET A 52 4.12 -15.61 8.14
N GLY A 53 5.31 -15.71 8.72
CA GLY A 53 6.59 -15.37 8.09
C GLY A 53 6.92 -13.88 8.15
N LYS A 54 8.06 -13.51 7.53
CA LYS A 54 8.54 -12.12 7.45
C LYS A 54 7.93 -11.38 6.26
N GLY A 55 7.63 -10.10 6.45
CA GLY A 55 7.26 -9.16 5.38
C GLY A 55 5.79 -8.71 5.42
N TYR A 56 5.40 -8.04 4.34
CA TYR A 56 4.07 -7.44 4.20
C TYR A 56 3.27 -8.12 3.08
N VAL A 57 1.96 -8.10 3.22
CA VAL A 57 1.00 -8.36 2.15
C VAL A 57 0.60 -7.01 1.59
N VAL A 58 0.66 -6.89 0.27
CA VAL A 58 0.27 -5.70 -0.49
C VAL A 58 -0.92 -6.07 -1.36
N THR A 59 -1.95 -5.24 -1.35
CA THR A 59 -3.12 -5.39 -2.23
C THR A 59 -3.43 -4.06 -2.88
N GLU A 60 -3.65 -4.07 -4.19
CA GLU A 60 -4.03 -2.91 -4.98
C GLU A 60 -5.45 -3.10 -5.52
N MET A 61 -6.28 -2.06 -5.44
CA MET A 61 -7.65 -2.08 -5.95
C MET A 61 -7.96 -0.75 -6.65
N ASP A 62 -8.28 -0.80 -7.94
CA ASP A 62 -8.75 0.36 -8.69
C ASP A 62 -10.21 0.67 -8.31
N ILE A 63 -10.52 1.96 -8.13
CA ILE A 63 -11.85 2.47 -7.77
C ILE A 63 -12.24 3.69 -8.62
#